data_AF-A0A377E8Y1-F1
#
_entry.id   AF-A0A377E8Y1-F1
#
_cell.length_a   1.000
_cell.length_b   1.000
_cell.length_c   1.000
_cell.angle_alpha   90.00
_cell.angle_beta   90.00
_cell.angle_gamma   90.00
#
_symmetry.space_group_name_H-M   'P 1'
#
loop_
_entity.id
_entity.type
_entity.pdbx_description
1 polymer ?
#
loop_
_entity_poly.entity_id
_entity_poly.type
_entity_poly.pdbx_seq_one_letter_code
_entity_poly.pdbx_strand_id
1 'polypeptide(L)'
;MKSKTELRAAATARALEVIASEMGGWSLDGFAHGSLPNFSPLPRQQTQEGSVVLERPPFDCTWAGTAAFTDRANRALQVKLPASRERNYIWLCAVEREAVATALMVESFNVTGCAAFAGLPPVDGMVLLTMDEADVELIRAAMLPWLDAAAA
;
A
#
# COMPACT_ATOMS: atom_id res chain seq x y z
N MET A 1 -1.81 -25.13 -1.10
CA MET A 1 -1.10 -23.85 -1.29
C MET A 1 -1.87 -23.06 -2.32
N LYS A 2 -2.26 -21.81 -2.03
CA LYS A 2 -2.96 -20.98 -3.01
C LYS A 2 -2.00 -20.66 -4.16
N SER A 3 -2.53 -20.55 -5.38
CA SER A 3 -1.75 -20.08 -6.53
C SER A 3 -1.38 -18.60 -6.36
N LYS A 4 -0.34 -18.14 -7.06
CA LYS A 4 0.05 -16.71 -7.06
C LYS A 4 -1.11 -15.81 -7.50
N THR A 5 -1.89 -16.24 -8.48
CA THR A 5 -3.07 -15.52 -8.97
C THR A 5 -4.12 -15.36 -7.89
N GLU A 6 -4.44 -16.43 -7.15
CA GLU A 6 -5.39 -16.36 -6.02
C GLU A 6 -4.88 -15.46 -4.90
N LEU A 7 -3.57 -15.47 -4.61
CA LEU A 7 -2.97 -14.61 -3.59
C LEU A 7 -3.01 -13.13 -4.00
N ARG A 8 -2.71 -12.81 -5.26
CA ARG A 8 -2.84 -11.46 -5.82
C ARG A 8 -4.28 -10.97 -5.76
N ALA A 9 -5.22 -11.77 -6.23
CA ALA A 9 -6.65 -11.41 -6.23
C ALA A 9 -7.18 -11.18 -4.80
N ALA A 10 -6.81 -12.03 -3.85
CA ALA A 10 -7.20 -11.86 -2.45
C ALA A 10 -6.58 -10.58 -1.83
N ALA A 11 -5.32 -10.29 -2.14
CA ALA A 11 -4.67 -9.06 -1.68
C ALA A 11 -5.29 -7.81 -2.31
N THR A 12 -5.64 -7.85 -3.60
CA THR A 12 -6.33 -6.75 -4.29
C THR A 12 -7.69 -6.52 -3.64
N ALA A 13 -8.52 -7.56 -3.50
CA ALA A 13 -9.83 -7.43 -2.84
C ALA A 13 -9.72 -6.81 -1.45
N ARG A 14 -8.75 -7.25 -0.64
CA ARG A 14 -8.50 -6.68 0.68
C ARG A 14 -8.08 -5.22 0.63
N ALA A 15 -7.20 -4.85 -0.29
CA ALA A 15 -6.78 -3.46 -0.46
C ALA A 15 -7.97 -2.56 -0.81
N LEU A 16 -8.87 -3.01 -1.69
CA LEU A 16 -10.07 -2.27 -2.06
C LEU A 16 -10.99 -2.00 -0.86
N GLU A 17 -11.18 -2.99 0.02
CA GLU A 17 -11.93 -2.82 1.28
C GLU A 17 -11.30 -1.77 2.20
N VAL A 18 -9.97 -1.84 2.37
CA VAL A 18 -9.21 -0.90 3.21
C VAL A 18 -9.31 0.51 2.63
N ILE A 19 -9.11 0.68 1.33
CA ILE A 19 -9.24 1.97 0.65
C ILE A 19 -10.63 2.57 0.90
N ALA A 20 -11.69 1.78 0.70
CA ALA A 20 -13.05 2.27 0.90
C ALA A 20 -13.31 2.71 2.34
N SER A 21 -12.82 1.94 3.33
CA SER A 21 -12.94 2.29 4.75
C SER A 21 -12.16 3.55 5.10
N GLU A 22 -10.90 3.64 4.68
CA GLU A 22 -9.97 4.70 5.07
C GLU A 22 -10.29 6.02 4.37
N MET A 23 -10.53 5.99 3.06
CA MET A 23 -10.96 7.18 2.32
C MET A 23 -12.34 7.65 2.75
N GLY A 24 -13.27 6.72 3.04
CA GLY A 24 -14.57 7.04 3.60
C GLY A 24 -14.46 7.78 4.92
N GLY A 25 -13.67 7.25 5.86
CA GLY A 25 -13.42 7.91 7.15
C GLY A 25 -12.78 9.30 6.98
N TRP A 26 -11.73 9.39 6.17
CA TRP A 26 -11.03 10.66 5.94
C TRP A 26 -11.90 11.72 5.25
N SER A 27 -12.81 11.30 4.37
CA SER A 27 -13.77 12.18 3.71
C SER A 27 -14.78 12.80 4.69
N LEU A 28 -15.20 12.05 5.72
CA LEU A 28 -16.10 12.54 6.77
C LEU A 28 -15.42 13.60 7.65
N ASP A 29 -14.11 13.51 7.79
CA ASP A 29 -13.27 14.49 8.47
C ASP A 29 -12.88 15.68 7.56
N GLY A 30 -13.47 15.77 6.36
CA GLY A 30 -13.20 16.84 5.40
C GLY A 30 -11.77 16.83 4.85
N PHE A 31 -11.16 15.65 4.74
CA PHE A 31 -9.78 15.46 4.29
C PHE A 31 -8.75 16.22 5.15
N ALA A 32 -8.98 16.25 6.47
CA ALA A 32 -8.07 16.91 7.40
C ALA A 32 -6.65 16.34 7.33
N HIS A 33 -5.65 17.20 7.21
CA HIS A 33 -4.24 16.80 7.05
C HIS A 33 -3.68 16.06 8.28
N GLY A 34 -4.31 16.22 9.46
CA GLY A 34 -3.92 15.55 10.70
C GLY A 34 -4.39 14.09 10.80
N SER A 35 -5.23 13.61 9.87
CA SER A 35 -5.85 12.28 9.92
C SER A 35 -5.69 11.53 8.60
N LEU A 36 -4.48 11.53 8.04
CA LEU A 36 -4.18 10.87 6.76
C LEU A 36 -4.61 9.38 6.77
N PRO A 37 -5.15 8.87 5.64
CA PRO A 37 -5.52 7.47 5.48
C PRO A 37 -4.34 6.52 5.73
N ASN A 38 -4.63 5.37 6.34
CA ASN A 38 -3.67 4.30 6.51
C ASN A 38 -4.10 3.07 5.70
N PHE A 39 -3.52 2.91 4.51
CA PHE A 39 -3.83 1.78 3.63
C PHE A 39 -3.12 0.48 3.98
N SER A 40 -2.46 0.42 5.15
CA SER A 40 -1.76 -0.78 5.56
C SER A 40 -2.74 -1.96 5.67
N PRO A 41 -2.41 -3.11 5.07
CA PRO A 41 -3.21 -4.32 5.17
C PRO A 41 -3.10 -4.98 6.55
N LEU A 42 -2.19 -4.50 7.41
CA LEU A 42 -1.95 -5.00 8.75
C LEU A 42 -2.79 -4.24 9.78
N PRO A 43 -3.15 -4.88 10.92
CA PRO A 43 -3.88 -4.21 11.98
C PRO A 43 -3.12 -2.97 12.48
N ARG A 44 -3.84 -1.86 12.66
CA ARG A 44 -3.30 -0.67 13.33
C ARG A 44 -2.83 -1.07 14.73
N GLN A 45 -1.53 -0.97 15.02
CA GLN A 45 -1.06 -1.01 16.41
C GLN A 45 -1.03 0.42 16.96
N GLN A 46 -1.92 0.71 17.91
CA GLN A 46 -1.81 1.91 18.72
C GLN A 46 -0.64 1.73 19.69
N THR A 47 0.35 2.62 19.63
CA THR A 47 1.29 2.74 20.74
C THR A 47 0.70 3.63 21.83
N GLN A 48 1.19 3.48 23.07
CA GLN A 48 0.71 4.23 24.24
C GLN A 48 0.86 5.76 24.11
N GLU A 49 1.66 6.26 23.16
CA GLU A 49 1.89 7.69 22.90
C GLU A 49 1.05 8.24 21.74
N GLY A 50 0.01 7.52 21.30
CA GLY A 50 -0.87 7.97 20.21
C GLY A 50 -0.22 7.94 18.82
N SER A 51 1.00 7.43 18.69
CA SER A 51 1.66 7.19 17.42
C SER A 51 1.25 5.83 16.85
N VAL A 52 0.73 5.80 15.63
CA VAL A 52 0.42 4.55 14.93
C VAL A 52 1.73 3.94 14.45
N VAL A 53 2.18 2.86 15.09
CA VAL A 53 3.30 2.08 14.59
C VAL A 53 2.74 1.03 13.66
N LEU A 54 3.14 1.11 12.39
CA LEU A 54 2.92 0.07 11.39
C LEU A 54 3.80 -1.12 11.78
N GLU A 55 3.22 -2.32 11.88
CA GLU A 55 4.03 -3.54 11.98
C GLU A 55 4.94 -3.60 10.74
N ARG A 56 6.24 -3.37 10.96
CA ARG A 56 7.20 -3.26 9.85
C ARG A 56 7.57 -4.65 9.32
N PRO A 57 7.84 -4.76 8.01
CA PRO A 57 8.27 -5.98 7.32
C PRO A 57 9.32 -6.84 8.03
N PRO A 58 9.55 -8.06 7.52
CA PRO A 58 10.74 -8.86 7.87
C PRO A 58 12.11 -8.21 7.52
N PHE A 59 12.15 -6.98 7.01
CA PHE A 59 13.37 -6.22 6.68
C PHE A 59 13.12 -4.71 6.68
N ASP A 60 14.14 -3.89 6.94
CA ASP A 60 14.07 -2.43 6.76
C ASP A 60 13.71 -2.09 5.32
N CYS A 61 12.53 -1.48 5.12
CA CYS A 61 11.99 -1.20 3.81
C CYS A 61 11.97 0.30 3.52
N THR A 62 12.50 0.66 2.35
CA THR A 62 11.99 1.79 1.58
C THR A 62 10.58 1.42 1.08
N TRP A 63 9.75 2.40 0.74
CA TRP A 63 8.42 2.15 0.15
C TRP A 63 8.49 1.10 -0.99
N ALA A 64 7.44 0.28 -1.10
CA ALA A 64 7.32 -0.64 -2.23
C ALA A 64 7.27 0.15 -3.55
N GLY A 65 7.69 -0.49 -4.65
CA GLY A 65 7.88 0.18 -5.93
C GLY A 65 9.24 0.86 -6.10
N THR A 66 10.05 1.02 -5.04
CA THR A 66 11.45 1.47 -5.17
C THR A 66 12.38 0.35 -5.62
N ALA A 67 13.40 0.66 -6.43
CA ALA A 67 14.39 -0.35 -6.87
C ALA A 67 15.05 -1.10 -5.69
N ALA A 68 15.40 -0.38 -4.62
CA ALA A 68 16.00 -0.97 -3.42
C ALA A 68 15.04 -1.94 -2.71
N PHE A 69 13.74 -1.64 -2.70
CA PHE A 69 12.73 -2.56 -2.19
C PHE A 69 12.61 -3.79 -3.09
N THR A 70 12.48 -3.58 -4.40
CA THR A 70 12.32 -4.66 -5.40
C THR A 70 13.47 -5.66 -5.34
N ASP A 71 14.71 -5.20 -5.19
CA ASP A 71 15.88 -6.06 -5.00
C ASP A 71 15.79 -6.92 -3.73
N ARG A 72 15.35 -6.34 -2.61
CA ARG A 72 15.15 -7.07 -1.34
C ARG A 72 14.01 -8.07 -1.44
N ALA A 73 12.88 -7.68 -2.04
CA ALA A 73 11.73 -8.54 -2.25
C ALA A 73 12.09 -9.74 -3.13
N ASN A 74 12.82 -9.52 -4.23
CA ASN A 74 13.32 -10.61 -5.08
C ASN A 74 14.17 -11.60 -4.29
N ARG A 75 15.11 -11.14 -3.45
CA ARG A 75 15.90 -12.01 -2.56
C ARG A 75 15.03 -12.80 -1.58
N ALA A 76 14.03 -12.16 -0.99
CA ALA A 76 13.11 -12.81 -0.05
C ALA A 76 12.24 -13.91 -0.71
N LEU A 77 11.97 -13.81 -2.01
CA LEU A 77 11.23 -14.83 -2.76
C LEU A 77 12.09 -16.04 -3.16
N GLN A 78 13.43 -15.93 -3.13
CA GLN A 78 14.36 -17.04 -3.43
C GLN A 78 14.55 -18.01 -2.25
N VAL A 79 13.91 -17.76 -1.10
CA VAL A 79 13.99 -18.65 0.07
C VAL A 79 13.53 -20.06 -0.31
N LYS A 80 14.29 -21.09 0.10
CA LYS A 80 14.04 -22.50 -0.28
C LYS A 80 12.79 -23.08 0.38
N LEU A 81 12.45 -22.63 1.60
CA LEU A 81 11.31 -23.15 2.35
C LEU A 81 9.99 -22.65 1.75
N PRO A 82 9.08 -23.56 1.30
CA PRO A 82 7.84 -23.16 0.63
C PRO A 82 6.92 -22.28 1.49
N ALA A 83 6.73 -22.61 2.76
CA ALA A 83 5.87 -21.84 3.66
C ALA A 83 6.38 -20.40 3.87
N SER A 84 7.70 -20.22 4.01
CA SER A 84 8.30 -18.88 4.09
C SER A 84 8.11 -18.11 2.79
N ARG A 85 8.25 -18.78 1.64
CA ARG A 85 8.07 -18.15 0.33
C ARG A 85 6.62 -17.68 0.12
N GLU A 86 5.63 -18.50 0.47
CA GLU A 86 4.22 -18.12 0.39
C GLU A 86 3.91 -16.92 1.30
N ARG A 87 4.37 -16.95 2.55
CA ARG A 87 4.23 -15.82 3.49
C ARG A 87 4.87 -14.54 2.95
N ASN A 88 6.09 -14.63 2.42
CA ASN A 88 6.78 -13.47 1.83
C ASN A 88 6.04 -12.93 0.62
N TYR A 89 5.44 -13.81 -0.19
CA TYR A 89 4.66 -13.42 -1.35
C TYR A 89 3.33 -12.74 -0.97
N ILE A 90 2.62 -13.26 0.04
CA ILE A 90 1.42 -12.63 0.59
C ILE A 90 1.74 -11.23 1.09
N TRP A 91 2.80 -11.10 1.89
CA TRP A 91 3.25 -9.83 2.42
C TRP A 91 3.59 -8.84 1.30
N LEU A 92 4.34 -9.28 0.29
CA LEU A 92 4.70 -8.46 -0.88
C LEU A 92 3.46 -7.97 -1.65
N CYS A 93 2.47 -8.85 -1.87
CA CYS A 93 1.23 -8.45 -2.54
C CYS A 93 0.55 -7.30 -1.79
N ALA A 94 0.53 -7.39 -0.46
CA ALA A 94 -0.17 -6.45 0.39
C ALA A 94 0.50 -5.06 0.37
N VAL A 95 1.83 -4.99 0.50
CA VAL A 95 2.55 -3.71 0.58
C VAL A 95 2.70 -2.98 -0.77
N GLU A 96 2.70 -3.69 -1.89
CA GLU A 96 2.67 -3.04 -3.21
C GLU A 96 1.35 -2.29 -3.42
N ARG A 97 0.22 -2.88 -3.00
CA ARG A 97 -1.11 -2.26 -3.11
C ARG A 97 -1.26 -1.07 -2.17
N GLU A 98 -0.71 -1.17 -0.96
CA GLU A 98 -0.59 -0.06 -0.01
C GLU A 98 0.22 1.10 -0.61
N ALA A 99 1.39 0.82 -1.20
CA ALA A 99 2.24 1.85 -1.78
C ALA A 99 1.55 2.56 -2.95
N VAL A 100 0.90 1.80 -3.86
CA VAL A 100 0.13 2.38 -4.97
C VAL A 100 -1.01 3.26 -4.45
N ALA A 101 -1.82 2.79 -3.51
CA ALA A 101 -2.91 3.58 -2.93
C ALA A 101 -2.41 4.85 -2.23
N THR A 102 -1.29 4.73 -1.50
CA THR A 102 -0.67 5.87 -0.82
C THR A 102 -0.14 6.89 -1.83
N ALA A 103 0.54 6.46 -2.89
CA ALA A 103 1.08 7.36 -3.90
C ALA A 103 -0.04 8.10 -4.65
N LEU A 104 -1.11 7.39 -5.03
CA LEU A 104 -2.28 8.01 -5.65
C LEU A 104 -2.92 9.09 -4.76
N MET A 105 -3.05 8.82 -3.46
CA MET A 105 -3.58 9.80 -2.50
C MET A 105 -2.65 11.00 -2.36
N VAL A 106 -1.33 10.76 -2.21
CA VAL A 106 -0.33 11.84 -2.09
C VAL A 106 -0.32 12.74 -3.33
N GLU A 107 -0.34 12.14 -4.52
CA GLU A 107 -0.39 12.84 -5.81
C GLU A 107 -1.67 13.67 -5.93
N SER A 108 -2.83 13.08 -5.63
CA SER A 108 -4.13 13.71 -5.88
C SER A 108 -4.49 14.80 -4.86
N PHE A 109 -4.10 14.62 -3.60
CA PHE A 109 -4.35 15.59 -2.52
C PHE A 109 -3.17 16.54 -2.30
N ASN A 110 -2.12 16.45 -3.13
CA ASN A 110 -0.90 17.26 -3.03
C ASN A 110 -0.30 17.25 -1.61
N VAL A 111 -0.25 16.07 -0.99
CA VAL A 111 0.27 15.91 0.38
C VAL A 111 1.79 16.09 0.36
N THR A 112 2.27 17.21 0.89
CA THR A 112 3.70 17.55 0.89
C THR A 112 4.28 17.58 2.31
N GLY A 113 5.60 17.40 2.42
CA GLY A 113 6.33 17.53 3.70
C GLY A 113 6.03 16.43 4.74
N CYS A 114 5.27 15.40 4.39
CA CYS A 114 4.97 14.29 5.30
C CYS A 114 6.16 13.32 5.38
N ALA A 115 6.84 13.30 6.52
CA ALA A 115 8.01 12.44 6.74
C ALA A 115 7.70 10.94 6.58
N ALA A 116 6.46 10.52 6.84
CA ALA A 116 6.02 9.13 6.65
C ALA A 116 6.02 8.70 5.17
N PHE A 117 5.83 9.63 4.24
CA PHE A 117 5.81 9.37 2.80
C PHE A 117 7.15 9.68 2.11
N ALA A 118 8.19 10.00 2.89
CA ALA A 118 9.51 10.25 2.35
C ALA A 118 10.03 9.01 1.58
N GLY A 119 10.43 9.23 0.33
CA GLY A 119 10.95 8.18 -0.55
C GLY A 119 9.88 7.27 -1.17
N LEU A 120 8.59 7.59 -1.04
CA LEU A 120 7.52 7.00 -1.84
C LEU A 120 7.66 7.50 -3.30
N PRO A 121 7.91 6.61 -4.28
CA PRO A 121 7.96 7.01 -5.68
C PRO A 121 6.55 7.34 -6.22
N PRO A 122 6.43 8.16 -7.27
CA PRO A 122 5.18 8.31 -8.00
C PRO A 122 4.79 6.98 -8.66
N VAL A 123 3.50 6.79 -8.92
CA VAL A 123 2.97 5.49 -9.41
C VAL A 123 3.62 5.06 -10.73
N ASP A 124 3.88 6.00 -11.64
CA ASP A 124 4.51 5.75 -12.94
C ASP A 124 6.00 5.34 -12.83
N GLY A 125 6.64 5.67 -11.71
CA GLY A 125 8.02 5.30 -11.39
C GLY A 125 8.15 3.99 -10.59
N MET A 126 7.04 3.34 -10.23
CA MET A 126 7.06 2.13 -9.40
C MET A 126 7.50 0.88 -10.17
N VAL A 127 8.40 0.10 -9.58
CA VAL A 127 8.77 -1.24 -10.05
C VAL A 127 8.06 -2.30 -9.19
N LEU A 128 6.91 -2.77 -9.66
CA LEU A 128 6.03 -3.71 -8.96
C LEU A 128 6.23 -5.16 -9.43
N LEU A 129 6.24 -6.12 -8.51
CA LEU A 129 6.48 -7.56 -8.75
C LEU A 129 5.18 -8.39 -8.75
N THR A 130 4.13 -7.88 -8.14
CA THR A 130 2.87 -8.60 -7.91
C THR A 130 1.63 -7.90 -8.49
N MET A 131 1.83 -6.75 -9.11
CA MET A 131 0.80 -5.97 -9.78
C MET A 131 1.23 -5.69 -11.21
N ASP A 132 0.27 -5.71 -12.13
CA ASP A 132 0.40 -5.14 -13.46
C ASP A 132 -0.38 -3.82 -13.57
N GLU A 133 -0.40 -3.25 -14.78
CA GLU A 133 -1.12 -2.00 -15.06
C GLU A 133 -2.63 -2.12 -14.76
N ALA A 134 -3.25 -3.28 -15.03
CA ALA A 134 -4.66 -3.47 -14.75
C ALA A 134 -4.95 -3.50 -13.24
N ASP A 135 -4.08 -4.12 -12.45
CA ASP A 135 -4.17 -4.07 -10.98
C ASP A 135 -4.05 -2.63 -10.44
N VAL A 136 -3.15 -1.82 -11.01
CA VAL A 136 -2.99 -0.40 -10.63
C VAL A 136 -4.25 0.39 -10.98
N GLU A 137 -4.79 0.20 -12.17
CA GLU A 137 -6.01 0.88 -12.61
C GLU A 137 -7.25 0.48 -11.80
N LEU A 138 -7.31 -0.76 -11.28
CA LEU A 138 -8.35 -1.14 -10.33
C LEU A 138 -8.28 -0.33 -9.03
N ILE A 139 -7.08 -0.10 -8.49
CA ILE A 139 -6.89 0.72 -7.29
C ILE A 139 -7.24 2.19 -7.60
N ARG A 140 -6.78 2.71 -8.74
CA ARG A 140 -7.11 4.08 -9.18
C ARG A 140 -8.61 4.28 -9.29
N ALA A 141 -9.31 3.36 -9.97
CA ALA A 141 -10.76 3.41 -10.12
C ALA A 141 -11.49 3.35 -8.78
N ALA A 142 -10.99 2.56 -7.82
CA ALA A 142 -11.57 2.50 -6.49
C ALA A 142 -11.44 3.83 -5.75
N MET A 143 -10.35 4.56 -5.93
CA MET A 143 -10.12 5.85 -5.28
C MET A 143 -10.87 7.02 -5.94
N LEU A 144 -11.21 6.90 -7.22
CA LEU A 144 -11.79 7.96 -8.05
C LEU A 144 -12.92 8.77 -7.40
N PRO A 145 -13.91 8.16 -6.69
CA PRO A 145 -15.00 8.93 -6.07
C PRO A 145 -14.54 10.00 -5.09
N TRP A 146 -13.39 9.80 -4.43
CA TRP A 146 -12.83 10.78 -3.49
C TRP A 146 -11.82 11.72 -4.16
N LEU A 147 -11.14 11.25 -5.21
CA LEU A 147 -10.21 12.10 -5.98
C LEU A 147 -10.95 13.23 -6.69
N ASP A 148 -12.10 12.93 -7.31
CA ASP A 148 -12.94 13.93 -7.96
C ASP A 148 -13.53 14.92 -6.93
N ALA A 149 -13.91 14.43 -5.75
CA ALA A 149 -14.42 15.28 -4.68
C ALA A 149 -13.37 16.23 -4.09
N ALA A 150 -12.09 15.84 -4.10
CA ALA A 150 -10.99 16.69 -3.64
C ALA A 150 -10.62 17.80 -4.64
N ALA A 151 -10.93 17.59 -5.92
CA ALA A 151 -10.67 18.55 -7.00
C ALA A 151 -11.79 19.58 -7.19
N ALA A 152 -12.94 19.38 -6.56
CA ALA A 152 -14.13 20.25 -6.63
C ALA A 152 -14.13 21.35 -5.56
#